data_AF-A0A8J7W467-F1
#
_entry.id   AF-A0A8J7W467-F1
#
_cell.length_a   1.000
_cell.length_b   1.000
_cell.length_c   1.000
_cell.angle_alpha   90.00
_cell.angle_beta   90.00
_cell.angle_gamma   90.00
#
_symmetry.space_group_name_H-M   'P 1'
#
loop_
_entity.id
_entity.type
_entity.pdbx_description
1 polymer ?
#
loop_
_entity_poly.entity_id
_entity_poly.type
_entity_poly.pdbx_seq_one_letter_code
_entity_poly.pdbx_strand_id
1 'polypeptide(L)'
;MNHLNKNYWFQFLIFTISSFAMIFLGIRIISYKLLTGENVLAFLILSMILGLISSGLYSMRYKTAGIIFIFSLLIGFYEMYQLFLGSNWDAKGDLAGLILLFSWSIIGLGIGLVAELCLFSFQKYYKAG
;
A
#
# COMPACT_ATOMS: atom_id res chain seq x y z
N MET A 1 18.43 -21.37 1.66
CA MET A 1 17.14 -20.66 1.52
C MET A 1 16.38 -20.70 2.85
N ASN A 2 16.99 -20.18 3.94
CA ASN A 2 16.43 -20.16 5.30
C ASN A 2 16.93 -18.90 6.03
N HIS A 3 16.29 -17.75 5.78
CA HIS A 3 16.49 -16.53 6.58
C HIS A 3 15.23 -15.65 6.58
N LEU A 4 14.05 -16.25 6.40
CA LEU A 4 12.79 -15.56 6.59
C LEU A 4 12.64 -15.25 8.09
N ASN A 5 13.06 -14.04 8.46
CA ASN A 5 12.99 -13.49 9.81
C ASN A 5 11.57 -13.69 10.34
N LYS A 6 11.36 -14.42 11.45
CA LYS A 6 10.04 -14.77 12.03
C LYS A 6 9.03 -13.60 12.11
N ASN A 7 9.52 -12.36 12.05
CA ASN A 7 8.77 -11.11 12.03
C ASN A 7 8.12 -10.73 10.67
N TYR A 8 8.42 -11.37 9.54
CA TYR A 8 7.81 -10.99 8.23
C TYR A 8 6.29 -11.24 8.22
N TRP A 9 5.85 -12.32 8.86
CA TRP A 9 4.43 -12.68 8.93
C TRP A 9 3.66 -11.70 9.83
N PHE A 10 4.32 -11.19 10.87
CA PHE A 10 3.76 -10.16 11.73
C PHE A 10 3.62 -8.82 10.99
N GLN A 11 4.62 -8.44 10.19
CA GLN A 11 4.54 -7.26 9.31
C GLN A 11 3.43 -7.40 8.27
N PHE A 12 3.31 -8.57 7.64
CA PHE A 12 2.23 -8.87 6.71
C PHE A 12 0.85 -8.66 7.34
N LEU A 13 0.63 -9.22 8.54
CA LEU A 13 -0.64 -9.09 9.25
C LEU A 13 -0.93 -7.64 9.63
N ILE A 14 0.04 -6.91 10.18
CA ILE A 14 -0.13 -5.50 10.56
C ILE A 14 -0.55 -4.67 9.34
N PHE A 15 0.17 -4.80 8.23
CA PHE A 15 -0.14 -4.04 7.02
C PHE A 15 -1.47 -4.41 6.40
N THR A 16 -1.80 -5.70 6.38
CA THR A 16 -3.09 -6.19 5.86
C THR A 16 -4.24 -5.64 6.70
N ILE A 17 -4.17 -5.76 8.03
CA ILE A 17 -5.20 -5.28 8.95
C ILE A 17 -5.32 -3.76 8.87
N SER A 18 -4.20 -3.04 8.86
CA SER A 18 -4.18 -1.57 8.79
C SER A 18 -4.74 -1.06 7.46
N SER A 19 -4.36 -1.65 6.33
CA SER A 19 -4.87 -1.26 5.01
C SER A 19 -6.35 -1.57 4.88
N PHE A 20 -6.77 -2.76 5.35
CA PHE A 20 -8.17 -3.15 5.34
C PHE A 20 -9.02 -2.21 6.19
N ALA A 21 -8.54 -1.87 7.39
CA ALA A 21 -9.22 -0.91 8.26
C ALA A 21 -9.37 0.45 7.57
N MET A 22 -8.32 0.97 6.92
CA MET A 22 -8.40 2.24 6.18
C MET A 22 -9.42 2.19 5.04
N ILE A 23 -9.38 1.16 4.18
CA ILE A 23 -10.35 1.02 3.09
C ILE A 23 -11.78 0.91 3.65
N PHE A 24 -11.97 0.08 4.68
CA PHE A 24 -13.27 -0.13 5.30
C PHE A 24 -13.84 1.14 5.92
N LEU A 25 -13.01 1.92 6.62
CA LEU A 25 -13.41 3.22 7.19
C LEU A 25 -13.81 4.19 6.08
N GLY A 26 -13.05 4.27 4.99
CA GLY A 26 -13.40 5.11 3.84
C GLY A 26 -14.77 4.79 3.28
N ILE A 27 -15.03 3.52 2.97
CA ILE A 27 -16.24 3.14 2.24
C ILE A 27 -17.47 3.13 3.17
N ARG A 28 -17.32 2.62 4.39
CA ARG A 28 -18.46 2.46 5.30
C ARG A 28 -18.84 3.77 6.00
N ILE A 29 -17.85 4.53 6.46
CA ILE A 29 -18.10 5.72 7.28
C ILE A 29 -18.22 6.97 6.39
N ILE A 30 -17.37 7.09 5.36
CA ILE A 30 -17.32 8.32 4.55
C ILE A 30 -18.31 8.25 3.38
N SER A 31 -18.36 7.12 2.64
CA SER A 31 -19.31 6.98 1.51
C SER A 31 -20.72 6.52 1.93
N TYR A 32 -20.94 6.15 3.21
CA TYR A 32 -22.21 5.67 3.77
C TYR A 32 -22.93 4.55 2.97
N LYS A 33 -22.20 3.83 2.13
CA LYS A 33 -22.77 2.79 1.26
C LYS A 33 -22.84 1.44 1.97
N LEU A 34 -23.87 0.67 1.64
CA LEU A 34 -23.95 -0.72 2.05
C LEU A 34 -22.84 -1.51 1.34
N LEU A 35 -21.91 -2.07 2.10
CA LEU A 35 -20.94 -3.00 1.55
C LEU A 35 -21.63 -4.34 1.26
N THR A 36 -21.64 -4.75 0.00
CA THR A 36 -21.98 -6.12 -0.37
C THR A 36 -20.86 -7.06 0.09
N GLY A 37 -21.17 -8.34 0.32
CA GLY A 37 -20.17 -9.34 0.71
C GLY A 37 -19.03 -9.47 -0.30
N GLU A 38 -19.33 -9.32 -1.60
CA GLU A 38 -18.35 -9.32 -2.68
C GLU A 38 -17.35 -8.17 -2.56
N ASN A 39 -17.82 -6.96 -2.24
CA ASN A 39 -16.94 -5.79 -2.06
C ASN A 39 -16.01 -5.97 -0.87
N VAL A 40 -16.52 -6.50 0.25
CA VAL A 40 -15.69 -6.79 1.43
C VAL A 40 -14.56 -7.77 1.08
N LEU A 41 -14.88 -8.81 0.32
CA LEU A 41 -13.90 -9.81 -0.10
C LEU A 41 -12.86 -9.20 -1.04
N ALA A 42 -13.26 -8.34 -1.97
CA ALA A 42 -12.33 -7.61 -2.84
C ALA A 42 -11.36 -6.71 -2.04
N PHE A 43 -11.85 -5.97 -1.04
CA PHE A 43 -11.01 -5.13 -0.18
C PHE A 43 -10.07 -5.94 0.70
N LEU A 44 -10.50 -7.11 1.16
CA LEU A 44 -9.65 -8.05 1.89
C LEU A 44 -8.48 -8.52 1.03
N ILE A 45 -8.77 -8.97 -0.21
CA ILE A 45 -7.74 -9.40 -1.17
C ILE A 45 -6.77 -8.26 -1.46
N LEU A 46 -7.28 -7.06 -1.74
CA LEU A 46 -6.44 -5.89 -1.97
C LEU A 46 -5.51 -5.62 -0.79
N SER A 47 -6.04 -5.64 0.43
CA SER A 47 -5.27 -5.41 1.65
C SER A 47 -4.20 -6.48 1.86
N MET A 48 -4.50 -7.74 1.53
CA MET A 48 -3.51 -8.82 1.54
C MET A 48 -2.41 -8.59 0.50
N ILE A 49 -2.73 -8.12 -0.69
CA ILE A 49 -1.72 -7.79 -1.71
C ILE A 49 -0.78 -6.70 -1.19
N LEU A 50 -1.32 -5.61 -0.63
CA LEU A 50 -0.52 -4.54 -0.04
C LEU A 50 0.34 -5.04 1.13
N GLY A 51 -0.22 -5.91 1.98
CA GLY A 51 0.50 -6.57 3.05
C GLY A 51 1.64 -7.46 2.55
N LEU A 52 1.41 -8.24 1.48
CA LEU A 52 2.42 -9.10 0.87
C LEU A 52 3.57 -8.27 0.31
N ILE A 53 3.27 -7.19 -0.40
CA ILE A 53 4.27 -6.28 -0.96
C ILE A 53 5.13 -5.67 0.16
N SER A 54 4.49 -5.09 1.19
CA SER A 54 5.19 -4.48 2.32
C SER A 54 6.07 -5.49 3.07
N SER A 55 5.52 -6.68 3.35
CA SER A 55 6.27 -7.76 3.98
C SER A 55 7.43 -8.27 3.12
N GLY A 56 7.26 -8.33 1.80
CA GLY A 56 8.30 -8.68 0.84
C GLY A 56 9.46 -7.68 0.86
N LEU A 57 9.16 -6.38 0.77
CA LEU A 57 10.16 -5.32 0.87
C LEU A 57 10.91 -5.37 2.21
N TYR A 58 10.19 -5.62 3.31
CA TYR A 58 10.78 -5.80 4.63
C TYR A 58 11.70 -7.02 4.70
N SER A 59 11.26 -8.17 4.18
CA SER A 59 12.04 -9.42 4.19
C SER A 59 13.31 -9.31 3.34
N MET A 60 13.27 -8.60 2.23
CA MET A 60 14.42 -8.32 1.37
C MET A 60 15.34 -7.22 1.93
N ARG A 61 14.96 -6.61 3.06
CA ARG A 61 15.67 -5.49 3.70
C ARG A 61 15.77 -4.24 2.80
N TYR A 62 14.84 -4.07 1.86
CA TYR A 62 14.74 -2.89 1.02
C TYR A 62 14.07 -1.74 1.79
N LYS A 63 14.85 -1.14 2.70
CA LYS A 63 14.35 -0.13 3.65
C LYS A 63 13.85 1.11 2.93
N THR A 64 14.58 1.59 1.92
CA THR A 64 14.23 2.81 1.19
C THR A 64 12.98 2.59 0.36
N ALA A 65 12.92 1.46 -0.37
CA ALA A 65 11.72 1.09 -1.12
C ALA A 65 10.49 0.93 -0.22
N GLY A 66 10.64 0.29 0.94
CA GLY A 66 9.58 0.12 1.93
C GLY A 66 9.04 1.45 2.45
N ILE A 67 9.92 2.39 2.79
CA ILE A 67 9.52 3.73 3.26
C ILE A 67 8.75 4.48 2.18
N ILE A 68 9.27 4.52 0.95
CA ILE A 68 8.62 5.23 -0.18
C ILE A 68 7.25 4.62 -0.47
N PHE A 69 7.13 3.29 -0.45
CA PHE A 69 5.87 2.59 -0.64
C PHE A 69 4.83 2.91 0.44
N ILE A 70 5.25 3.02 1.71
CA ILE A 70 4.35 3.40 2.81
C ILE A 70 3.87 4.84 2.62
N PHE A 71 4.77 5.77 2.28
CA PHE A 71 4.40 7.17 2.05
C PHE A 71 3.44 7.33 0.87
N SER A 72 3.68 6.63 -0.23
CA SER A 72 2.77 6.68 -1.37
C SER A 72 1.40 6.10 -1.04
N LEU A 73 1.33 5.01 -0.25
CA LEU A 73 0.06 4.48 0.25
C LEU A 73 -0.69 5.50 1.10
N LEU A 74 0.00 6.22 1.99
CA LEU A 74 -0.62 7.28 2.80
C LEU A 74 -1.20 8.39 1.93
N ILE A 75 -0.48 8.81 0.88
CA ILE A 75 -0.97 9.79 -0.09
C ILE A 75 -2.19 9.24 -0.84
N GLY A 76 -2.13 8.00 -1.30
CA GLY A 76 -3.25 7.34 -1.99
C GLY A 76 -4.51 7.24 -1.12
N PHE A 77 -4.35 6.90 0.17
CA PHE A 77 -5.45 6.90 1.12
C PHE A 77 -6.03 8.29 1.35
N TYR A 78 -5.17 9.30 1.48
CA TYR A 78 -5.60 10.68 1.65
C TYR A 78 -6.44 11.18 0.46
N GLU A 79 -5.96 10.96 -0.77
CA GLU A 79 -6.70 11.35 -1.97
C GLU A 79 -7.98 10.55 -2.16
N MET A 80 -7.97 9.25 -1.85
CA MET A 80 -9.18 8.43 -1.84
C MET A 80 -10.25 9.03 -0.93
N TYR A 81 -9.89 9.39 0.31
CA TYR A 81 -10.85 10.00 1.24
C TYR A 81 -11.32 11.38 0.78
N GLN A 82 -10.44 12.20 0.19
CA GLN A 82 -10.86 13.48 -0.37
C GLN A 82 -11.92 13.32 -1.46
N LEU A 83 -11.74 12.34 -2.35
CA LEU A 83 -12.74 12.06 -3.39
C LEU A 83 -14.06 11.56 -2.80
N PHE A 84 -14.01 10.70 -1.77
CA PHE A 84 -15.24 10.22 -1.13
C PHE A 84 -16.02 11.37 -0.49
N LEU A 85 -15.33 12.34 0.13
CA LEU A 85 -15.93 13.55 0.69
C LEU A 85 -16.45 14.51 -0.39
N GLY A 86 -15.69 14.72 -1.47
CA GLY A 86 -16.00 15.73 -2.49
C GLY A 86 -17.04 15.30 -3.54
N SER A 87 -17.25 13.99 -3.72
CA SER A 87 -18.06 13.46 -4.83
C SER A 87 -19.57 13.35 -4.57
N ASN A 88 -20.11 13.96 -3.50
CA ASN A 88 -21.52 13.81 -3.10
C ASN A 88 -22.02 12.35 -3.14
N TRP A 89 -21.11 11.41 -2.88
CA TRP A 89 -21.38 10.01 -2.63
C TRP A 89 -21.81 9.26 -3.91
N ASP A 90 -21.49 9.81 -5.08
CA ASP A 90 -21.72 9.17 -6.36
C ASP A 90 -20.83 7.92 -6.52
N ALA A 91 -21.35 6.87 -7.17
CA ALA A 91 -20.62 5.61 -7.40
C ALA A 91 -19.31 5.80 -8.19
N LYS A 92 -19.22 6.87 -8.98
CA LYS A 92 -18.01 7.25 -9.71
C LYS A 92 -16.88 7.71 -8.79
N GLY A 93 -17.22 8.36 -7.67
CA GLY A 93 -16.24 8.84 -6.69
C GLY A 93 -15.54 7.69 -5.96
N ASP A 94 -16.29 6.63 -5.63
CA ASP A 94 -15.74 5.45 -4.95
C ASP A 94 -14.70 4.72 -5.81
N LEU A 95 -15.07 4.48 -7.07
CA LEU A 95 -14.19 3.82 -8.02
C LEU A 95 -12.94 4.67 -8.29
N ALA A 96 -13.10 5.98 -8.47
CA ALA A 96 -11.99 6.90 -8.69
C ALA A 96 -11.02 6.94 -7.48
N GLY A 97 -11.55 6.95 -6.25
CA GLY A 97 -10.71 6.89 -5.05
C GLY A 97 -9.89 5.61 -4.95
N LEU A 98 -10.48 4.45 -5.27
CA LEU A 98 -9.76 3.18 -5.32
C LEU A 98 -8.70 3.18 -6.43
N ILE A 99 -9.00 3.72 -7.60
CA ILE A 99 -8.02 3.85 -8.71
C ILE A 99 -6.83 4.71 -8.29
N LEU A 100 -7.05 5.80 -7.55
CA LEU A 100 -5.95 6.62 -7.03
C LEU A 100 -5.10 5.86 -6.01
N LEU A 101 -5.73 5.11 -5.10
CA LEU A 101 -5.00 4.26 -4.16
C LEU A 101 -4.10 3.26 -4.91
N PHE A 102 -4.63 2.62 -5.96
CA PHE A 102 -3.83 1.74 -6.82
C PHE A 102 -2.69 2.47 -7.52
N SER A 103 -2.98 3.62 -8.12
CA SER A 103 -2.00 4.42 -8.87
C SER A 103 -0.82 4.82 -7.98
N TRP A 104 -1.11 5.36 -6.78
CA TRP A 104 -0.08 5.72 -5.81
C TRP A 104 0.68 4.51 -5.27
N SER A 105 0.04 3.36 -5.11
CA SER A 105 0.72 2.13 -4.70
C SER A 105 1.75 1.66 -5.73
N ILE A 106 1.40 1.72 -7.03
CA ILE A 106 2.27 1.33 -8.15
C ILE A 106 3.41 2.33 -8.31
N ILE A 107 3.10 3.63 -8.28
CA ILE A 107 4.10 4.70 -8.40
C ILE A 107 5.12 4.62 -7.27
N GLY A 108 4.66 4.49 -6.02
CA GLY A 108 5.58 4.41 -4.89
C GLY A 108 6.41 3.14 -4.87
N LEU A 109 5.84 2.00 -5.28
CA LEU A 109 6.63 0.77 -5.44
C LEU A 109 7.69 0.93 -6.53
N GLY A 110 7.34 1.50 -7.69
CA GLY A 110 8.26 1.75 -8.79
C GLY A 110 9.39 2.69 -8.41
N ILE A 111 9.06 3.87 -7.86
CA ILE A 111 10.04 4.86 -7.39
C ILE A 111 10.89 4.26 -6.27
N GLY A 112 10.27 3.54 -5.34
CA GLY A 112 10.94 2.90 -4.21
C GLY A 112 12.01 1.91 -4.65
N LEU A 113 11.67 1.01 -5.58
CA LEU A 113 12.62 0.03 -6.12
C LEU A 113 13.74 0.70 -6.91
N VAL A 114 13.44 1.72 -7.72
CA VAL A 114 14.47 2.48 -8.45
C VAL A 114 15.43 3.17 -7.48
N ALA A 115 14.92 3.82 -6.43
CA ALA A 115 15.73 4.48 -5.42
C ALA A 115 16.64 3.49 -4.67
N GLU A 116 16.12 2.32 -4.30
CA GLU A 116 16.89 1.26 -3.66
C GLU A 116 18.02 0.74 -4.58
N LEU A 117 17.74 0.54 -5.87
CA LEU A 117 18.73 0.11 -6.87
C LEU A 117 19.85 1.15 -7.07
N CYS A 118 19.51 2.43 -7.12
CA CYS A 118 20.48 3.52 -7.21
C CYS A 118 21.40 3.55 -5.99
N LEU A 119 20.84 3.46 -4.77
CA LEU A 119 21.61 3.45 -3.54
C LEU A 119 22.53 2.23 -3.44
N PHE A 120 22.03 1.04 -3.81
CA PHE A 120 22.82 -0.18 -3.84
C PHE A 120 24.02 -0.06 -4.80
N SER A 121 23.80 0.51 -5.99
CA SER A 121 24.85 0.74 -6.97
C SER A 121 25.89 1.72 -6.43
N PHE A 122 25.47 2.84 -5.85
CA PHE A 122 26.38 3.85 -5.29
C PHE A 122 27.25 3.30 -4.15
N GLN A 123 26.66 2.55 -3.21
CA GLN A 123 27.40 1.92 -2.13
C GLN A 123 28.42 0.89 -2.62
N LYS A 124 28.09 0.17 -3.70
CA LYS A 124 29.01 -0.80 -4.33
C LYS A 124 30.21 -0.09 -4.95
N TYR A 125 30.01 1.04 -5.64
CA TYR A 125 31.10 1.82 -6.22
C TYR A 125 32.00 2.44 -5.14
N TYR A 126 31.43 3.00 -4.07
CA TYR A 126 32.21 3.66 -3.02
C TYR A 126 33.06 2.70 -2.18
N LYS A 127 32.62 1.44 -1.98
CA LYS A 127 33.40 0.44 -1.23
C LYS A 127 34.50 -0.25 -2.05
N ALA A 128 34.55 -0.02 -3.36
CA ALA A 128 35.49 -0.66 -4.27
C ALA A 128 36.69 0.24 -4.65
N GLY A 129 36.67 1.52 -4.25
CA GLY A 129 37.82 2.45 -4.34
C GLY A 129 38.43 2.68 -2.98
#